data_AF-D3RX83-F1
#
_entry.id   AF-D3RX83-F1
#
_cell.length_a   1.000
_cell.length_b   1.000
_cell.length_c   1.000
_cell.angle_alpha   90.00
_cell.angle_beta   90.00
_cell.angle_gamma   90.00
#
_symmetry.space_group_name_H-M   'P 1'
#
loop_
_entity.id
_entity.type
_entity.pdbx_description
1 polymer ?
#
loop_
_entity_poly.entity_id
_entity_poly.type
_entity_poly.pdbx_seq_one_letter_code
_entity_poly.pdbx_strand_id
1 'polypeptide(L)'
;MRKILILFLLIFLAGCVQEKSEKIAKFSSEEEMKSYLIESGKRSYASPFFFGVRTEVIVRESLAIPTPVPTPMPIPTATPALEKAYDVRFSTTNVQVKGIDEPDIVKTDGENIYLSQITYFIPIRILPESKKVLPERGFTKAIKAYPPEEMEEKFELKEGGELLVANNTLIVLKRDEILAFDKNSGEKVWEMKLKWDYVTARLYDKLYIVTRSPVSVYRPCPIEIAEVNDEPLVVRCVDVYHPIEPVPAEVTYTIMKIDPESGEVVDKVSLLGSYGSVVYMSEKAIYVSYAKAKDPAEIMFEFVKANEDLFPKEVVERIEKLKSYDISNRAKSVEIQQIIDSYLYSLDRDERLKFEKEMWNRYEKFREEKKREFEKTEIVKISLELEPVAVGEVPGRLLNQFSMDEYEGYLRVATTFGDENDLYVLDEDLNVVGSITGFGKTERIYAVRFIADRGYIVTFRQIDPFFVIDLSNPRKPEIKGVLKIPGFSSYLHPITDHLILGIGKEGSYVKISLFDVSNAENPEEVDKFVLKEVWSEVLSNHHAFLLDSKHKVFFLPAEKNGYVFSYEGNELKLIKAVEAFAVRAIYIDDYLYIVGDKIVVFDENSWEKVKEFEFE
;
A
#
# COMPACT_ATOMS: atom_id res chain seq x y z
N MET A 1 -52.47 -2.85 -20.34
CA MET A 1 -51.79 -1.99 -19.34
C MET A 1 -50.75 -2.73 -18.48
N ARG A 2 -50.98 -3.96 -17.99
CA ARG A 2 -49.99 -4.71 -17.17
C ARG A 2 -48.67 -5.12 -17.87
N LYS A 3 -48.64 -5.27 -19.21
CA LYS A 3 -47.40 -5.61 -19.95
C LYS A 3 -46.49 -4.42 -20.27
N ILE A 4 -47.02 -3.19 -20.23
CA ILE A 4 -46.22 -1.96 -20.50
C ILE A 4 -45.53 -1.49 -19.22
N LEU A 5 -46.10 -1.77 -18.05
CA LEU A 5 -45.52 -1.41 -16.75
C LEU A 5 -44.28 -2.25 -16.40
N ILE A 6 -44.22 -3.52 -16.83
CA ILE A 6 -43.07 -4.40 -16.61
C ILE A 6 -41.89 -4.01 -17.52
N LEU A 7 -42.16 -3.52 -18.74
CA LEU A 7 -41.11 -3.06 -19.65
C LEU A 7 -40.48 -1.73 -19.19
N PHE A 8 -41.27 -0.83 -18.59
CA PHE A 8 -40.74 0.40 -18.00
C PHE A 8 -39.95 0.16 -16.70
N LEU A 9 -40.32 -0.85 -15.90
CA LEU A 9 -39.58 -1.21 -14.68
C LEU A 9 -38.22 -1.86 -15.00
N LEU A 10 -38.14 -2.66 -16.07
CA LEU A 10 -36.88 -3.26 -16.55
C LEU A 10 -35.93 -2.24 -17.19
N ILE A 11 -36.47 -1.20 -17.85
CA ILE A 11 -35.66 -0.10 -18.41
C ILE A 11 -35.15 0.83 -17.30
N PHE A 12 -35.93 1.03 -16.22
CA PHE A 12 -35.47 1.81 -15.07
C PHE A 12 -34.43 1.07 -14.20
N LEU A 13 -34.55 -0.26 -14.05
CA LEU A 13 -33.55 -1.07 -13.34
C LEU A 13 -32.24 -1.21 -14.12
N ALA A 14 -32.28 -1.26 -15.46
CA ALA A 14 -31.07 -1.20 -16.28
C ALA A 14 -30.44 0.20 -16.32
N GLY A 15 -31.25 1.27 -16.26
CA GLY A 15 -30.78 2.66 -16.24
C GLY A 15 -30.19 3.10 -14.90
N CYS A 16 -30.67 2.61 -13.76
CA CYS A 16 -30.12 2.97 -12.45
C CYS A 16 -28.75 2.35 -12.14
N VAL A 17 -28.34 1.30 -12.86
CA VAL A 17 -26.99 0.71 -12.71
C VAL A 17 -25.96 1.47 -13.56
N GLN A 18 -26.39 2.19 -14.60
CA GLN A 18 -25.49 2.83 -15.57
C GLN A 18 -24.99 4.23 -15.18
N GLU A 19 -25.65 4.97 -14.28
CA GLU A 19 -25.22 6.33 -13.91
C GLU A 19 -24.00 6.37 -12.96
N LYS A 20 -23.72 5.28 -12.22
CA LYS A 20 -22.74 5.31 -11.12
C LYS A 20 -21.30 4.97 -11.54
N SER A 21 -21.08 4.43 -12.74
CA SER A 21 -19.73 4.07 -13.26
C SER A 21 -19.14 5.11 -14.21
N GLU A 22 -19.68 6.34 -14.30
CA GLU A 22 -19.28 7.34 -15.30
C GLU A 22 -17.80 7.79 -15.22
N LYS A 23 -17.02 7.38 -14.22
CA LYS A 23 -15.58 7.74 -14.12
C LYS A 23 -14.62 6.65 -14.59
N ILE A 24 -15.11 5.44 -14.83
CA ILE A 24 -14.30 4.32 -15.30
C ILE A 24 -14.99 3.64 -16.49
N ALA A 25 -14.22 3.31 -17.53
CA ALA A 25 -14.74 2.70 -18.75
C ALA A 25 -13.87 1.52 -19.18
N LYS A 26 -14.44 0.63 -19.99
CA LYS A 26 -13.67 -0.32 -20.79
C LYS A 26 -13.35 0.30 -22.14
N PHE A 27 -12.22 -0.08 -22.72
CA PHE A 27 -11.94 0.28 -24.11
C PHE A 27 -12.93 -0.38 -25.07
N SER A 28 -13.32 0.34 -26.12
CA SER A 28 -14.13 -0.17 -27.23
C SER A 28 -13.28 -0.85 -28.30
N SER A 29 -11.99 -0.50 -28.42
CA SER A 29 -11.04 -1.12 -29.36
C SER A 29 -9.57 -1.01 -28.92
N GLU A 30 -8.67 -1.69 -29.63
CA GLU A 30 -7.23 -1.56 -29.41
C GLU A 30 -6.72 -0.14 -29.75
N GLU A 31 -7.28 0.47 -30.79
CA GLU A 31 -6.94 1.83 -31.22
C GLU A 31 -7.32 2.88 -30.18
N GLU A 32 -8.44 2.70 -29.48
CA GLU A 32 -8.82 3.56 -28.36
C GLU A 32 -7.80 3.44 -27.22
N MET A 33 -7.42 2.22 -26.84
CA MET A 33 -6.40 2.00 -25.83
C MET A 33 -5.06 2.63 -26.23
N LYS A 34 -4.64 2.49 -27.49
CA LYS A 34 -3.43 3.16 -28.01
C LYS A 34 -3.52 4.67 -27.90
N SER A 35 -4.67 5.24 -28.26
CA SER A 35 -4.90 6.68 -28.19
C SER A 35 -4.82 7.18 -26.75
N TYR A 36 -5.44 6.45 -25.82
CA TYR A 36 -5.37 6.73 -24.39
C TYR A 36 -3.93 6.71 -23.87
N LEU A 37 -3.16 5.66 -24.19
CA LEU A 37 -1.75 5.56 -23.76
C LEU A 37 -0.86 6.67 -24.34
N ILE A 38 -1.10 7.08 -25.59
CA ILE A 38 -0.40 8.22 -26.20
C ILE A 38 -0.75 9.51 -25.44
N GLU A 39 -2.01 9.71 -25.08
CA GLU A 39 -2.45 10.88 -24.32
C GLU A 39 -1.88 10.87 -22.89
N SER A 40 -1.92 9.73 -22.20
CA SER A 40 -1.25 9.52 -20.91
C SER A 40 0.24 9.83 -20.98
N GLY A 41 0.93 9.40 -22.05
CA GLY A 41 2.35 9.67 -22.27
C GLY A 41 2.66 11.15 -22.59
N LYS A 42 1.70 11.92 -23.14
CA LYS A 42 1.84 13.37 -23.35
C LYS A 42 1.80 14.16 -22.03
N ARG A 43 1.19 13.61 -20.98
CA ARG A 43 1.19 14.17 -19.62
C ARG A 43 2.57 13.92 -18.97
N SER A 44 3.59 14.57 -19.51
CA SER A 44 4.95 14.50 -18.97
C SER A 44 5.03 15.39 -17.73
N TYR A 45 5.29 14.80 -16.55
CA TYR A 45 5.62 15.50 -15.31
C TYR A 45 7.00 16.20 -15.33
N ALA A 46 7.47 16.61 -16.50
CA ALA A 46 8.70 17.37 -16.64
C ALA A 46 8.43 18.82 -16.22
N SER A 47 8.93 19.18 -15.05
CA SER A 47 8.83 20.54 -14.47
C SER A 47 9.38 21.60 -15.44
N PRO A 48 8.56 22.55 -15.91
CA PRO A 48 9.06 23.68 -16.68
C PRO A 48 9.93 24.59 -15.80
N PHE A 49 10.91 25.27 -16.38
CA PHE A 49 11.62 26.35 -15.71
C PHE A 49 10.72 27.59 -15.76
N PHE A 50 10.29 28.09 -14.60
CA PHE A 50 9.59 29.37 -14.49
C PHE A 50 10.54 30.37 -13.78
N PHE A 51 10.93 31.45 -14.47
CA PHE A 51 11.58 32.62 -13.86
C PHE A 51 12.90 32.37 -13.11
N GLY A 52 13.78 31.50 -13.65
CA GLY A 52 15.10 31.23 -13.06
C GLY A 52 15.08 30.32 -11.82
N VAL A 53 13.89 29.87 -11.41
CA VAL A 53 13.69 28.86 -10.36
C VAL A 53 13.07 27.64 -11.04
N ARG A 54 13.68 26.45 -10.91
CA ARG A 54 12.91 25.24 -11.30
C ARG A 54 11.70 25.19 -10.39
N THR A 55 10.50 24.88 -10.89
CA THR A 55 9.38 24.51 -10.01
C THR A 55 9.78 23.36 -9.06
N GLU A 56 10.72 22.51 -9.46
CA GLU A 56 11.40 21.55 -8.56
C GLU A 56 12.27 22.16 -7.46
N VAL A 57 12.87 23.35 -7.62
CA VAL A 57 13.78 23.94 -6.61
C VAL A 57 13.03 24.41 -5.37
N ILE A 58 11.78 24.85 -5.52
CA ILE A 58 10.91 25.19 -4.37
C ILE A 58 10.35 23.91 -3.72
N VAL A 59 10.07 22.87 -4.52
CA VAL A 59 9.74 21.53 -4.01
C VAL A 59 10.98 20.84 -3.40
N ARG A 60 12.20 21.21 -3.79
CA ARG A 60 13.46 20.66 -3.25
C ARG A 60 13.95 21.34 -1.98
N GLU A 61 13.63 22.59 -1.71
CA GLU A 61 13.85 23.14 -0.36
C GLU A 61 12.96 22.45 0.69
N SER A 62 11.83 21.85 0.28
CA SER A 62 11.06 20.89 1.08
C SER A 62 11.50 19.43 0.95
N LEU A 63 12.36 19.09 -0.03
CA LEU A 63 12.98 17.77 -0.20
C LEU A 63 14.50 17.91 -0.05
N ALA A 64 14.97 18.29 1.14
CA ALA A 64 16.27 17.81 1.56
C ALA A 64 16.21 16.29 1.47
N ILE A 65 16.79 15.72 0.40
CA ILE A 65 16.89 14.27 0.21
C ILE A 65 17.62 13.76 1.45
N PRO A 66 16.94 13.11 2.41
CA PRO A 66 17.67 12.36 3.40
C PRO A 66 18.35 11.23 2.62
N THR A 67 19.45 10.71 3.15
CA THR A 67 19.94 9.38 2.79
C THR A 67 18.77 8.40 2.60
N PRO A 68 18.87 7.34 1.78
CA PRO A 68 17.79 6.36 1.68
C PRO A 68 17.52 5.77 3.07
N VAL A 69 16.53 6.35 3.76
CA VAL A 69 15.93 5.85 4.98
C VAL A 69 14.91 4.84 4.48
N PRO A 70 14.85 3.63 5.08
CA PRO A 70 13.85 2.64 4.75
C PRO A 70 12.47 3.29 4.66
N THR A 71 11.74 3.01 3.58
CA THR A 71 10.34 3.39 3.45
C THR A 71 9.62 2.84 4.68
N PRO A 72 9.03 3.69 5.54
CA PRO A 72 8.37 3.23 6.75
C PRO A 72 7.27 2.26 6.35
N MET A 73 7.30 1.06 6.94
CA MET A 73 6.32 0.06 6.62
C MET A 73 5.17 -0.05 7.61
N PRO A 74 3.99 -0.26 7.06
CA PRO A 74 2.73 -0.05 7.75
C PRO A 74 2.26 -1.24 8.61
N ILE A 75 1.07 -1.08 9.20
CA ILE A 75 0.69 -1.61 10.50
C ILE A 75 -0.50 -2.58 10.40
N PRO A 76 -0.34 -3.89 10.64
CA PRO A 76 -1.36 -4.93 10.60
C PRO A 76 -2.20 -5.00 11.85
N THR A 77 -3.31 -5.69 11.68
CA THR A 77 -4.25 -5.98 12.76
C THR A 77 -3.67 -7.08 13.59
N ALA A 78 -3.68 -6.89 14.91
CA ALA A 78 -3.51 -8.00 15.84
C ALA A 78 -4.50 -9.08 15.44
N THR A 79 -3.98 -10.19 14.91
CA THR A 79 -4.76 -11.40 14.71
C THR A 79 -4.70 -12.17 16.02
N PRO A 80 -5.71 -12.09 16.90
CA PRO A 80 -5.85 -13.12 17.92
C PRO A 80 -6.05 -14.48 17.23
N ALA A 81 -5.55 -15.54 17.86
CA ALA A 81 -5.67 -16.92 17.39
C ALA A 81 -7.08 -17.20 16.83
N LEU A 82 -7.15 -17.88 15.69
CA LEU A 82 -8.42 -18.41 15.18
C LEU A 82 -8.94 -19.45 16.17
N GLU A 83 -9.93 -19.10 17.00
CA GLU A 83 -10.68 -20.03 17.87
C GLU A 83 -11.69 -20.90 17.08
N LYS A 84 -11.44 -21.18 15.80
CA LYS A 84 -12.30 -22.06 15.01
C LYS A 84 -11.97 -23.53 15.34
N ALA A 85 -12.60 -24.09 16.38
CA ALA A 85 -12.66 -25.54 16.68
C ALA A 85 -11.40 -26.38 16.39
N TYR A 86 -10.21 -25.83 16.65
CA TYR A 86 -9.00 -26.61 16.82
C TYR A 86 -8.84 -26.83 18.32
N ASP A 87 -8.55 -28.07 18.74
CA ASP A 87 -8.34 -28.38 20.16
C ASP A 87 -7.10 -27.66 20.75
N VAL A 88 -6.26 -27.07 19.88
CA VAL A 88 -4.99 -26.41 20.21
C VAL A 88 -4.97 -25.00 19.61
N ARG A 89 -4.57 -23.98 20.41
CA ARG A 89 -4.39 -22.60 19.93
C ARG A 89 -3.13 -22.48 19.07
N PHE A 90 -3.12 -21.64 18.06
CA PHE A 90 -1.90 -21.32 17.31
C PHE A 90 -1.97 -19.92 16.68
N SER A 91 -0.81 -19.36 16.38
CA SER A 91 -0.70 -18.07 15.70
C SER A 91 -0.90 -18.20 14.20
N THR A 92 -1.44 -17.17 13.58
CA THR A 92 -1.43 -16.99 12.13
C THR A 92 -0.47 -15.87 11.74
N THR A 93 -0.30 -15.65 10.44
CA THR A 93 0.38 -14.46 9.92
C THR A 93 -0.26 -13.19 10.47
N ASN A 94 0.58 -12.18 10.74
CA ASN A 94 0.15 -10.84 11.15
C ASN A 94 -0.38 -10.09 9.91
N VAL A 95 -1.69 -9.96 9.75
CA VAL A 95 -2.33 -9.54 8.48
C VAL A 95 -2.90 -8.13 8.51
N GLN A 96 -3.00 -7.47 7.36
CA GLN A 96 -3.56 -6.13 7.27
C GLN A 96 -4.99 -6.07 7.81
N VAL A 97 -5.85 -6.96 7.30
CA VAL A 97 -7.27 -7.04 7.63
C VAL A 97 -7.54 -8.37 8.32
N LYS A 98 -8.10 -8.32 9.53
CA LYS A 98 -8.49 -9.52 10.27
C LYS A 98 -9.43 -10.38 9.42
N GLY A 99 -9.16 -11.68 9.36
CA GLY A 99 -9.97 -12.63 8.59
C GLY A 99 -9.51 -12.87 7.16
N ILE A 100 -8.62 -12.03 6.61
CA ILE A 100 -8.05 -12.20 5.28
C ILE A 100 -6.58 -12.60 5.43
N ASP A 101 -6.25 -13.82 5.03
CA ASP A 101 -4.88 -14.31 5.13
C ASP A 101 -3.98 -13.74 4.02
N GLU A 102 -2.70 -13.54 4.35
CA GLU A 102 -1.68 -12.95 3.47
C GLU A 102 -0.51 -13.90 3.31
N PRO A 103 0.12 -13.98 2.12
CA PRO A 103 1.31 -14.79 1.92
C PRO A 103 2.45 -14.40 2.86
N ASP A 104 3.16 -15.39 3.40
CA ASP A 104 4.33 -15.17 4.26
C ASP A 104 5.29 -16.38 4.15
N ILE A 105 6.52 -16.23 4.61
CA ILE A 105 7.54 -17.29 4.54
C ILE A 105 7.32 -18.42 5.57
N VAL A 106 6.46 -18.21 6.57
CA VAL A 106 6.10 -19.22 7.58
C VAL A 106 4.59 -19.28 7.72
N LYS A 107 4.04 -20.51 7.66
CA LYS A 107 2.63 -20.81 7.93
C LYS A 107 2.51 -21.98 8.90
N THR A 108 1.39 -22.06 9.61
CA THR A 108 1.09 -23.20 10.48
C THR A 108 -0.41 -23.48 10.50
N ASP A 109 -0.76 -24.75 10.70
CA ASP A 109 -2.13 -25.22 10.91
C ASP A 109 -2.38 -25.76 12.32
N GLY A 110 -1.48 -25.44 13.26
CA GLY A 110 -1.56 -25.89 14.66
C GLY A 110 -0.98 -27.27 14.93
N GLU A 111 -0.63 -28.04 13.89
CA GLU A 111 0.10 -29.30 14.01
C GLU A 111 1.42 -29.25 13.25
N ASN A 112 1.42 -28.62 12.08
CA ASN A 112 2.55 -28.54 11.17
C ASN A 112 3.04 -27.09 11.01
N ILE A 113 4.32 -26.94 10.71
CA ILE A 113 4.94 -25.69 10.25
C ILE A 113 5.33 -25.87 8.80
N TYR A 114 4.93 -24.93 7.96
CA TYR A 114 5.35 -24.81 6.57
C TYR A 114 6.30 -23.62 6.49
N LEU A 115 7.55 -23.87 6.13
CA LEU A 115 8.61 -22.88 6.10
C LEU A 115 9.23 -22.82 4.71
N SER A 116 9.30 -21.63 4.14
CA SER A 116 10.04 -21.34 2.92
C SER A 116 11.37 -20.68 3.25
N GLN A 117 12.46 -21.29 2.78
CA GLN A 117 13.80 -20.72 2.91
C GLN A 117 14.27 -20.25 1.53
N ILE A 118 14.30 -18.93 1.34
CA ILE A 118 14.77 -18.30 0.11
C ILE A 118 16.25 -17.97 0.29
N THR A 119 17.13 -18.67 -0.44
CA THR A 119 18.56 -18.33 -0.45
C THR A 119 18.80 -17.21 -1.46
N TYR A 120 18.92 -15.96 -0.99
CA TYR A 120 19.41 -14.87 -1.83
C TYR A 120 20.90 -15.09 -2.14
N PHE A 121 21.19 -15.72 -3.29
CA PHE A 121 22.56 -15.81 -3.78
C PHE A 121 22.98 -14.43 -4.34
N ILE A 122 23.54 -13.57 -3.49
CA ILE A 122 24.20 -12.33 -3.93
C ILE A 122 25.69 -12.65 -4.16
N PRO A 123 26.16 -12.87 -5.42
CA PRO A 123 27.59 -12.93 -5.65
C PRO A 123 28.18 -11.52 -5.44
N ILE A 124 28.97 -11.37 -4.39
CA ILE A 124 29.75 -10.17 -4.14
C ILE A 124 30.79 -10.02 -5.27
N ARG A 125 30.58 -8.98 -6.11
CA ARG A 125 31.53 -8.33 -7.05
C ARG A 125 32.08 -9.19 -8.20
N ILE A 126 31.63 -8.88 -9.44
CA ILE A 126 32.41 -8.30 -10.57
C ILE A 126 31.46 -8.07 -11.78
N LEU A 127 31.17 -6.78 -12.07
CA LEU A 127 31.02 -6.10 -13.38
C LEU A 127 30.00 -6.60 -14.46
N PRO A 128 29.68 -5.75 -15.48
CA PRO A 128 28.36 -5.57 -16.06
C PRO A 128 28.07 -6.46 -17.29
N GLU A 129 26.84 -6.31 -17.79
CA GLU A 129 26.30 -6.89 -19.04
C GLU A 129 26.04 -8.39 -19.05
N SER A 130 24.95 -8.78 -18.38
CA SER A 130 23.78 -9.34 -19.05
C SER A 130 22.76 -9.77 -18.00
N LYS A 131 21.48 -9.53 -18.29
CA LYS A 131 20.34 -9.94 -17.49
C LYS A 131 20.26 -11.48 -17.39
N LYS A 132 21.09 -12.07 -16.55
CA LYS A 132 20.82 -13.38 -15.96
C LYS A 132 20.62 -13.16 -14.48
N VAL A 133 19.37 -12.88 -14.13
CA VAL A 133 18.89 -13.07 -12.76
C VAL A 133 19.16 -14.53 -12.44
N LEU A 134 20.01 -14.80 -11.45
CA LEU A 134 20.23 -16.16 -10.98
C LEU A 134 18.87 -16.69 -10.48
N PRO A 135 18.51 -17.95 -10.78
CA PRO A 135 17.25 -18.50 -10.30
C PRO A 135 17.23 -18.43 -8.77
N GLU A 136 16.14 -17.92 -8.20
CA GLU A 136 15.85 -18.11 -6.78
C GLU A 136 15.84 -19.61 -6.51
N ARG A 137 16.83 -20.07 -5.75
CA ARG A 137 16.81 -21.41 -5.18
C ARG A 137 16.30 -21.24 -3.77
N GLY A 138 15.03 -21.56 -3.59
CA GLY A 138 14.44 -21.74 -2.29
C GLY A 138 13.81 -23.13 -2.22
N PHE A 139 13.62 -23.61 -1.00
CA PHE A 139 12.91 -24.84 -0.72
C PHE A 139 11.83 -24.56 0.31
N THR A 140 10.78 -25.37 0.30
CA THR A 140 9.71 -25.32 1.28
C THR A 140 9.72 -26.62 2.06
N LYS A 141 9.88 -26.54 3.38
CA LYS A 141 9.81 -27.70 4.27
C LYS A 141 8.47 -27.72 5.00
N ALA A 142 7.87 -28.90 5.09
CA ALA A 142 6.77 -29.18 6.00
C ALA A 142 7.29 -29.97 7.20
N ILE A 143 7.06 -29.45 8.39
CA ILE A 143 7.61 -29.99 9.64
C ILE A 143 6.43 -30.30 10.56
N LYS A 144 6.32 -31.54 11.04
CA LYS A 144 5.44 -31.85 12.17
C LYS A 144 5.99 -31.11 13.38
N ALA A 145 5.22 -30.20 13.96
CA ALA A 145 5.73 -29.26 14.96
C ALA A 145 5.16 -29.50 16.37
N TYR A 146 3.96 -30.04 16.48
CA TYR A 146 3.31 -30.31 17.76
C TYR A 146 2.95 -31.81 17.91
N PRO A 147 3.21 -32.41 19.10
CA PRO A 147 3.94 -31.83 20.23
C PRO A 147 5.45 -31.64 19.93
N PRO A 148 6.14 -30.66 20.55
CA PRO A 148 7.53 -30.32 20.21
C PRO A 148 8.56 -31.46 20.31
N GLU A 149 8.31 -32.45 21.16
CA GLU A 149 9.20 -33.61 21.35
C GLU A 149 9.24 -34.49 20.10
N GLU A 150 8.14 -34.54 19.36
CA GLU A 150 7.94 -35.33 18.14
C GLU A 150 8.26 -34.55 16.86
N MET A 151 8.93 -33.39 16.98
CA MET A 151 9.22 -32.54 15.84
C MET A 151 10.09 -33.25 14.81
N GLU A 152 9.57 -33.37 13.58
CA GLU A 152 10.22 -34.08 12.47
C GLU A 152 9.89 -33.44 11.12
N GLU A 153 10.82 -33.50 10.17
CA GLU A 153 10.55 -33.12 8.77
C GLU A 153 9.66 -34.17 8.11
N LYS A 154 8.54 -33.73 7.51
CA LYS A 154 7.62 -34.60 6.76
C LYS A 154 8.04 -34.71 5.31
N PHE A 155 8.28 -33.57 4.67
CA PHE A 155 8.75 -33.49 3.30
C PHE A 155 9.41 -32.15 3.00
N GLU A 156 10.18 -32.13 1.91
CA GLU A 156 10.78 -30.93 1.33
C GLU A 156 10.34 -30.80 -0.14
N LEU A 157 9.98 -29.58 -0.52
CA LEU A 157 9.73 -29.14 -1.89
C LEU A 157 10.94 -28.35 -2.38
N LYS A 158 11.28 -28.48 -3.66
CA LYS A 158 12.41 -27.77 -4.28
C LYS A 158 12.07 -26.33 -4.67
N GLU A 159 10.88 -25.89 -4.27
CA GLU A 159 10.29 -24.62 -4.58
C GLU A 159 10.17 -23.80 -3.30
N GLY A 160 10.69 -22.57 -3.33
CA GLY A 160 10.58 -21.60 -2.24
C GLY A 160 9.97 -20.31 -2.76
N GLY A 161 9.12 -19.71 -1.94
CA GLY A 161 8.37 -18.49 -2.20
C GLY A 161 7.58 -18.07 -0.96
N GLU A 162 6.65 -17.13 -1.10
CA GLU A 162 5.68 -16.87 -0.04
C GLU A 162 4.65 -18.00 0.02
N LEU A 163 4.16 -18.33 1.21
CA LEU A 163 3.30 -19.48 1.46
C LEU A 163 1.89 -19.04 1.83
N LEU A 164 0.91 -19.80 1.39
CA LEU A 164 -0.47 -19.78 1.88
C LEU A 164 -0.93 -21.21 2.15
N VAL A 165 -1.80 -21.40 3.15
CA VAL A 165 -2.40 -22.71 3.45
C VAL A 165 -3.92 -22.56 3.36
N ALA A 166 -4.52 -23.26 2.41
CA ALA A 166 -5.96 -23.26 2.17
C ALA A 166 -6.48 -24.69 2.28
N ASN A 167 -7.26 -24.99 3.33
CA ASN A 167 -7.78 -26.34 3.60
C ASN A 167 -6.67 -27.42 3.59
N ASN A 168 -6.62 -28.22 2.52
CA ASN A 168 -5.66 -29.30 2.32
C ASN A 168 -4.53 -28.95 1.33
N THR A 169 -4.47 -27.70 0.91
CA THR A 169 -3.55 -27.21 -0.13
C THR A 169 -2.53 -26.24 0.46
N LEU A 170 -1.26 -26.52 0.22
CA LEU A 170 -0.13 -25.62 0.45
C LEU A 170 0.19 -24.91 -0.87
N ILE A 171 0.09 -23.59 -0.88
CA ILE A 171 0.35 -22.76 -2.06
C ILE A 171 1.70 -22.05 -1.88
N VAL A 172 2.58 -22.19 -2.86
CA VAL A 172 3.89 -21.52 -2.94
C VAL A 172 3.81 -20.46 -4.04
N LEU A 173 3.86 -19.20 -3.65
CA LEU A 173 3.85 -18.04 -4.54
C LEU A 173 5.27 -17.59 -4.82
N LYS A 174 5.69 -17.75 -6.07
CA LYS A 174 6.98 -17.27 -6.58
C LYS A 174 6.75 -16.06 -7.48
N ARG A 175 7.86 -15.43 -7.87
CA ARG A 175 7.81 -14.27 -8.75
C ARG A 175 7.15 -14.57 -10.10
N ASP A 176 7.44 -15.73 -10.67
CA ASP A 176 7.08 -16.14 -12.04
C ASP A 176 6.16 -17.36 -12.09
N GLU A 177 5.81 -17.95 -10.95
CA GLU A 177 4.92 -19.10 -10.88
C GLU A 177 4.18 -19.19 -9.56
N ILE A 178 3.02 -19.85 -9.58
CA ILE A 178 2.24 -20.19 -8.41
C ILE A 178 2.02 -21.69 -8.47
N LEU A 179 2.37 -22.36 -7.38
CA LEU A 179 2.35 -23.81 -7.31
C LEU A 179 1.51 -24.21 -6.11
N ALA A 180 0.66 -25.21 -6.29
CA ALA A 180 -0.13 -25.78 -5.21
C ALA A 180 0.23 -27.24 -5.01
N PHE A 181 0.33 -27.64 -3.75
CA PHE A 181 0.69 -28.98 -3.32
C PHE A 181 -0.32 -29.47 -2.28
N ASP A 182 -0.54 -30.78 -2.23
CA ASP A 182 -1.22 -31.40 -1.08
C ASP A 182 -0.35 -31.19 0.16
N LYS A 183 -0.92 -30.60 1.21
CA LYS A 183 -0.15 -30.20 2.39
C LYS A 183 0.33 -31.38 3.25
N ASN A 184 -0.14 -32.60 2.98
CA ASN A 184 0.23 -33.81 3.71
C ASN A 184 1.25 -34.66 2.95
N SER A 185 1.06 -34.84 1.64
CA SER A 185 1.94 -35.66 0.79
C SER A 185 3.04 -34.87 0.08
N GLY A 186 2.88 -33.56 -0.08
CA GLY A 186 3.76 -32.73 -0.90
C GLY A 186 3.60 -32.95 -2.41
N GLU A 187 2.58 -33.68 -2.84
CA GLU A 187 2.31 -33.91 -4.26
C GLU A 187 1.73 -32.64 -4.92
N LYS A 188 2.25 -32.26 -6.09
CA LYS A 188 1.77 -31.10 -6.83
C LYS A 188 0.33 -31.32 -7.33
N VAL A 189 -0.56 -30.40 -7.01
CA VAL A 189 -1.98 -30.41 -7.38
C VAL A 189 -2.22 -29.62 -8.66
N TRP A 190 -1.74 -28.37 -8.71
CA TRP A 190 -1.86 -27.51 -9.89
C TRP A 190 -0.71 -26.51 -9.96
N GLU A 191 -0.51 -25.93 -11.15
CA GLU A 191 0.47 -24.88 -11.38
C GLU A 191 -0.10 -23.77 -12.27
N MET A 192 0.36 -22.54 -12.03
CA MET A 192 0.10 -21.37 -12.85
C MET A 192 1.41 -20.64 -13.11
N LYS A 193 1.85 -20.60 -14.36
CA LYS A 193 3.08 -19.89 -14.76
C LYS A 193 2.72 -18.44 -15.08
N LEU A 194 3.24 -17.50 -14.30
CA LEU A 194 3.01 -16.08 -14.51
C LEU A 194 3.92 -15.57 -15.64
N LYS A 195 3.38 -14.71 -16.50
CA LYS A 195 4.19 -14.03 -17.53
C LYS A 195 4.82 -12.73 -17.02
N TRP A 196 4.29 -12.20 -15.92
CA TRP A 196 4.64 -10.89 -15.36
C TRP A 196 4.69 -10.91 -13.83
N ASP A 197 5.06 -9.78 -13.24
CA ASP A 197 5.31 -9.69 -11.80
C ASP A 197 4.02 -9.94 -10.97
N TYR A 198 4.14 -10.84 -9.99
CA TYR A 198 3.26 -10.94 -8.84
C TYR A 198 3.39 -9.68 -7.96
N VAL A 199 2.26 -9.11 -7.54
CA VAL A 199 2.22 -7.92 -6.66
C VAL A 199 1.84 -8.30 -5.24
N THR A 200 0.72 -9.01 -5.07
CA THR A 200 0.23 -9.44 -3.77
C THR A 200 -0.87 -10.49 -3.94
N ALA A 201 -1.14 -11.28 -2.89
CA ALA A 201 -2.30 -12.15 -2.83
C ALA A 201 -3.03 -12.04 -1.48
N ARG A 202 -4.29 -12.45 -1.49
CA ARG A 202 -5.17 -12.53 -0.32
C ARG A 202 -5.96 -13.82 -0.36
N LEU A 203 -6.00 -14.55 0.74
CA LEU A 203 -6.83 -15.74 0.91
C LEU A 203 -7.98 -15.42 1.87
N TYR A 204 -9.20 -15.45 1.34
CA TYR A 204 -10.43 -15.19 2.11
C TYR A 204 -11.44 -16.33 1.88
N ASP A 205 -12.45 -16.13 1.02
CA ASP A 205 -13.33 -17.17 0.49
C ASP A 205 -12.67 -17.92 -0.69
N LYS A 206 -11.89 -17.17 -1.47
CA LYS A 206 -11.10 -17.62 -2.60
C LYS A 206 -9.69 -17.01 -2.50
N LEU A 207 -8.82 -17.45 -3.38
CA LEU A 207 -7.50 -16.88 -3.54
C LEU A 207 -7.59 -15.71 -4.53
N TYR A 208 -7.37 -14.49 -4.05
CA TYR A 208 -7.28 -13.28 -4.88
C TYR A 208 -5.81 -12.98 -5.15
N ILE A 209 -5.42 -12.94 -6.42
CA ILE A 209 -4.04 -12.65 -6.83
C ILE A 209 -4.02 -11.42 -7.70
N VAL A 210 -3.10 -10.51 -7.39
CA VAL A 210 -2.86 -9.31 -8.16
C VAL A 210 -1.55 -9.45 -8.91
N THR A 211 -1.61 -9.40 -10.24
CA THR A 211 -0.45 -9.36 -11.12
C THR A 211 -0.34 -8.00 -11.79
N ARG A 212 0.87 -7.66 -12.23
CA ARG A 212 1.14 -6.39 -12.90
C ARG A 212 1.92 -6.61 -14.19
N SER A 213 1.29 -6.32 -15.32
CA SER A 213 1.88 -6.47 -16.65
C SER A 213 2.27 -5.10 -17.23
N PRO A 214 3.48 -4.91 -17.77
CA PRO A 214 3.85 -3.69 -18.47
C PRO A 214 3.00 -3.53 -19.73
N VAL A 215 2.59 -2.29 -20.01
CA VAL A 215 1.79 -1.97 -21.20
C VAL A 215 2.68 -1.38 -22.28
N SER A 216 2.52 -1.87 -23.51
CA SER A 216 3.25 -1.38 -24.69
C SER A 216 2.31 -0.58 -25.59
N VAL A 217 2.68 0.66 -25.92
CA VAL A 217 1.91 1.49 -26.86
C VAL A 217 1.85 0.84 -28.26
N TYR A 218 2.89 0.11 -28.68
CA TYR A 218 2.94 -0.49 -30.01
C TYR A 218 2.04 -1.72 -30.13
N ARG A 219 1.97 -2.52 -29.07
CA ARG A 219 1.17 -3.75 -28.98
C ARG A 219 0.62 -3.88 -27.56
N PRO A 220 -0.46 -3.17 -27.23
CA PRO A 220 -1.00 -3.17 -25.88
C PRO A 220 -1.73 -4.47 -25.54
N CYS A 221 -2.18 -5.23 -26.56
CA CYS A 221 -2.98 -6.44 -26.40
C CYS A 221 -2.67 -7.52 -27.46
N PRO A 222 -3.14 -8.76 -27.24
CA PRO A 222 -3.65 -9.29 -25.97
C PRO A 222 -2.56 -9.29 -24.88
N ILE A 223 -2.96 -9.08 -23.63
CA ILE A 223 -2.06 -9.16 -22.48
C ILE A 223 -2.08 -10.61 -22.01
N GLU A 224 -1.00 -11.34 -22.26
CA GLU A 224 -0.79 -12.67 -21.69
C GLU A 224 -0.39 -12.50 -20.23
N ILE A 225 -1.26 -12.90 -19.29
CA ILE A 225 -1.02 -12.69 -17.86
C ILE A 225 -0.38 -13.91 -17.20
N ALA A 226 -0.83 -15.10 -17.59
CA ALA A 226 -0.37 -16.36 -17.03
C ALA A 226 -0.62 -17.50 -18.03
N GLU A 227 -0.18 -18.69 -17.68
CA GLU A 227 -0.46 -19.95 -18.35
C GLU A 227 -0.90 -20.94 -17.28
N VAL A 228 -2.11 -21.48 -17.43
CA VAL A 228 -2.74 -22.39 -16.46
C VAL A 228 -2.92 -23.72 -17.15
N ASN A 229 -2.26 -24.77 -16.65
CA ASN A 229 -2.28 -26.11 -17.27
C ASN A 229 -1.99 -26.08 -18.79
N ASP A 230 -0.93 -25.34 -19.17
CA ASP A 230 -0.47 -25.12 -20.56
C ASP A 230 -1.43 -24.33 -21.48
N GLU A 231 -2.53 -23.78 -20.94
CA GLU A 231 -3.43 -22.88 -21.67
C GLU A 231 -3.13 -21.40 -21.32
N PRO A 232 -2.94 -20.52 -22.32
CA PRO A 232 -2.61 -19.13 -22.07
C PRO A 232 -3.82 -18.37 -21.52
N LEU A 233 -3.65 -17.78 -20.36
CA LEU A 233 -4.61 -16.85 -19.78
C LEU A 233 -4.34 -15.45 -20.33
N VAL A 234 -5.27 -14.97 -21.17
CA VAL A 234 -5.14 -13.69 -21.86
C VAL A 234 -6.23 -12.69 -21.48
N VAL A 235 -5.90 -11.41 -21.56
CA VAL A 235 -6.82 -10.27 -21.39
C VAL A 235 -6.85 -9.49 -22.70
N ARG A 236 -8.05 -9.22 -23.23
CA ARG A 236 -8.22 -8.41 -24.44
C ARG A 236 -8.30 -6.94 -24.06
N CYS A 237 -7.94 -6.04 -24.99
CA CYS A 237 -8.05 -4.59 -24.77
C CYS A 237 -9.42 -4.18 -24.28
N VAL A 238 -10.47 -4.74 -24.89
CA VAL A 238 -11.86 -4.41 -24.58
C VAL A 238 -12.34 -4.90 -23.21
N ASP A 239 -11.51 -5.67 -22.50
CA ASP A 239 -11.80 -6.15 -21.15
C ASP A 239 -11.02 -5.36 -20.08
N VAL A 240 -10.15 -4.42 -20.47
CA VAL A 240 -9.37 -3.59 -19.54
C VAL A 240 -10.14 -2.32 -19.19
N TYR A 241 -10.34 -2.09 -17.89
CA TYR A 241 -10.89 -0.84 -17.37
C TYR A 241 -9.83 0.26 -17.26
N HIS A 242 -10.26 1.51 -17.41
CA HIS A 242 -9.43 2.68 -17.23
C HIS A 242 -10.25 3.87 -16.72
N PRO A 243 -9.65 4.81 -15.97
CA PRO A 243 -10.28 6.10 -15.71
C PRO A 243 -10.62 6.83 -17.02
N ILE A 244 -11.77 7.49 -17.10
CA ILE A 244 -12.16 8.25 -18.31
C ILE A 244 -11.14 9.35 -18.61
N GLU A 245 -10.70 10.06 -17.58
CA GLU A 245 -9.61 11.02 -17.71
C GLU A 245 -8.26 10.29 -17.78
N PRO A 246 -7.41 10.59 -18.79
CA PRO A 246 -6.12 9.93 -18.94
C PRO A 246 -5.21 10.07 -17.72
N VAL A 247 -4.92 8.96 -17.04
CA VAL A 247 -3.94 8.90 -15.95
C VAL A 247 -2.61 8.34 -16.44
N PRO A 248 -1.49 8.57 -15.72
CA PRO A 248 -0.25 7.84 -15.98
C PRO A 248 -0.51 6.34 -16.00
N ALA A 249 -0.12 5.70 -17.10
CA ALA A 249 -0.50 4.34 -17.43
C ALA A 249 0.70 3.60 -18.01
N GLU A 250 1.49 2.96 -17.14
CA GLU A 250 2.64 2.14 -17.55
C GLU A 250 2.37 0.63 -17.44
N VAL A 251 1.33 0.25 -16.69
CA VAL A 251 1.05 -1.13 -16.34
C VAL A 251 -0.46 -1.42 -16.35
N THR A 252 -0.80 -2.68 -16.52
CA THR A 252 -2.14 -3.21 -16.25
C THR A 252 -2.07 -4.08 -15.01
N TYR A 253 -2.87 -3.73 -14.00
CA TYR A 253 -3.12 -4.60 -12.86
C TYR A 253 -4.21 -5.60 -13.24
N THR A 254 -3.99 -6.88 -12.98
CA THR A 254 -5.04 -7.90 -13.12
C THR A 254 -5.25 -8.60 -11.81
N ILE A 255 -6.48 -8.54 -11.31
CA ILE A 255 -6.94 -9.24 -10.13
C ILE A 255 -7.64 -10.52 -10.61
N MET A 256 -7.18 -11.67 -10.13
CA MET A 256 -7.75 -12.99 -10.43
C MET A 256 -8.37 -13.56 -9.17
N LYS A 257 -9.60 -14.07 -9.27
CA LYS A 257 -10.28 -14.86 -8.23
C LYS A 257 -10.11 -16.32 -8.58
N ILE A 258 -9.37 -17.05 -7.75
CA ILE A 258 -8.90 -18.41 -8.02
C ILE A 258 -9.45 -19.35 -6.96
N ASP A 259 -9.89 -20.53 -7.38
CA ASP A 259 -10.14 -21.64 -6.47
C ASP A 259 -8.80 -22.21 -5.97
N PRO A 260 -8.52 -22.15 -4.67
CA PRO A 260 -7.21 -22.56 -4.16
C PRO A 260 -6.96 -24.07 -4.27
N GLU A 261 -8.00 -24.90 -4.35
CA GLU A 261 -7.85 -26.36 -4.42
C GLU A 261 -7.65 -26.85 -5.86
N SER A 262 -8.37 -26.28 -6.84
CA SER A 262 -8.29 -26.69 -8.24
C SER A 262 -7.36 -25.83 -9.11
N GLY A 263 -7.05 -24.60 -8.68
CA GLY A 263 -6.32 -23.62 -9.48
C GLY A 263 -7.18 -22.95 -10.56
N GLU A 264 -8.48 -23.23 -10.59
CA GLU A 264 -9.41 -22.64 -11.56
C GLU A 264 -9.53 -21.13 -11.35
N VAL A 265 -9.29 -20.37 -12.41
CA VAL A 265 -9.57 -18.93 -12.43
C VAL A 265 -11.07 -18.73 -12.63
N VAL A 266 -11.78 -18.49 -11.52
CA VAL A 266 -13.23 -18.29 -11.48
C VAL A 266 -13.62 -17.00 -12.19
N ASP A 267 -12.88 -15.92 -11.93
CA ASP A 267 -13.09 -14.63 -12.57
C ASP A 267 -11.82 -13.78 -12.58
N LYS A 268 -11.78 -12.71 -13.38
CA LYS A 268 -10.70 -11.74 -13.42
C LYS A 268 -11.16 -10.35 -13.83
N VAL A 269 -10.52 -9.34 -13.28
CA VAL A 269 -10.68 -7.94 -13.71
C VAL A 269 -9.32 -7.30 -13.93
N SER A 270 -9.21 -6.54 -15.03
CA SER A 270 -7.98 -5.85 -15.39
C SER A 270 -8.22 -4.35 -15.44
N LEU A 271 -7.32 -3.59 -14.83
CA LEU A 271 -7.38 -2.13 -14.79
C LEU A 271 -6.03 -1.56 -15.21
N LEU A 272 -6.05 -0.58 -16.10
CA LEU A 272 -4.88 0.20 -16.46
C LEU A 272 -4.46 1.07 -15.28
N GLY A 273 -3.15 1.21 -15.02
CA GLY A 273 -2.62 2.01 -13.91
C GLY A 273 -1.13 2.29 -14.00
N SER A 274 -0.57 2.77 -12.89
CA SER A 274 0.85 3.14 -12.78
C SER A 274 1.58 2.28 -11.76
N TYR A 275 2.91 2.26 -11.82
CA TYR A 275 3.73 1.55 -10.81
C TYR A 275 3.51 2.05 -9.36
N GLY A 276 3.00 3.27 -9.18
CA GLY A 276 2.69 3.86 -7.87
C GLY A 276 1.28 3.57 -7.34
N SER A 277 0.50 2.73 -8.03
CA SER A 277 -0.87 2.38 -7.62
C SER A 277 -0.85 1.50 -6.37
N VAL A 278 -1.65 1.85 -5.36
CA VAL A 278 -1.85 1.08 -4.14
C VAL A 278 -3.06 0.16 -4.31
N VAL A 279 -2.93 -1.08 -3.83
CA VAL A 279 -4.04 -2.05 -3.78
C VAL A 279 -4.33 -2.38 -2.32
N TYR A 280 -5.61 -2.35 -1.94
CA TYR A 280 -6.11 -2.71 -0.62
C TYR A 280 -7.32 -3.64 -0.77
N MET A 281 -7.47 -4.62 0.11
CA MET A 281 -8.64 -5.50 0.14
C MET A 281 -9.22 -5.54 1.54
N SER A 282 -10.52 -5.32 1.65
CA SER A 282 -11.34 -5.53 2.83
C SER A 282 -12.16 -6.82 2.68
N GLU A 283 -12.95 -7.17 3.69
CA GLU A 283 -13.89 -8.29 3.62
C GLU A 283 -15.04 -8.05 2.62
N LYS A 284 -15.18 -6.85 2.06
CA LYS A 284 -16.28 -6.45 1.18
C LYS A 284 -15.85 -6.05 -0.22
N ALA A 285 -14.62 -5.55 -0.39
CA ALA A 285 -14.19 -4.97 -1.66
C ALA A 285 -12.66 -4.94 -1.79
N ILE A 286 -12.22 -4.79 -3.04
CA ILE A 286 -10.84 -4.49 -3.43
C ILE A 286 -10.79 -3.05 -3.94
N TYR A 287 -9.78 -2.31 -3.53
CA TYR A 287 -9.57 -0.91 -3.87
C TYR A 287 -8.26 -0.75 -4.63
N VAL A 288 -8.30 -0.05 -5.77
CA VAL A 288 -7.12 0.27 -6.58
C VAL A 288 -7.03 1.78 -6.75
N SER A 289 -5.86 2.37 -6.46
CA SER A 289 -5.69 3.82 -6.48
C SER A 289 -4.92 4.32 -7.70
N TYR A 290 -5.25 5.51 -8.21
CA TYR A 290 -4.53 6.23 -9.25
C TYR A 290 -4.02 7.57 -8.76
N ALA A 291 -2.72 7.82 -8.93
CA ALA A 291 -2.16 9.14 -8.71
C ALA A 291 -2.57 10.07 -9.86
N LYS A 292 -3.26 11.17 -9.52
CA LYS A 292 -3.63 12.25 -10.44
C LYS A 292 -2.91 13.52 -10.02
N ALA A 293 -2.04 14.03 -10.87
CA ALA A 293 -1.44 15.35 -10.69
C ALA A 293 -1.80 16.25 -11.87
N LYS A 294 -2.16 17.50 -11.54
CA LYS A 294 -2.58 18.50 -12.51
C LYS A 294 -1.38 19.01 -13.30
N ASP A 295 -1.58 19.21 -14.60
CA ASP A 295 -0.51 19.65 -15.47
C ASP A 295 -0.09 21.10 -15.16
N PRO A 296 1.22 21.41 -15.10
CA PRO A 296 1.70 22.78 -14.88
C PRO A 296 1.12 23.83 -15.86
N ALA A 297 0.88 23.47 -17.13
CA ALA A 297 0.26 24.38 -18.09
C ALA A 297 -1.19 24.71 -17.69
N GLU A 298 -1.95 23.72 -17.23
CA GLU A 298 -3.33 23.89 -16.77
C GLU A 298 -3.41 24.77 -15.53
N ILE A 299 -2.49 24.57 -14.57
CA ILE A 299 -2.36 25.42 -13.39
C ILE A 299 -2.10 26.87 -13.81
N MET A 300 -1.19 27.10 -14.77
CA MET A 300 -0.90 28.44 -15.26
C MET A 300 -2.07 29.08 -16.02
N PHE A 301 -2.81 28.32 -16.83
CA PHE A 301 -4.01 28.81 -17.49
C PHE A 301 -5.05 29.29 -16.47
N GLU A 302 -5.27 28.53 -15.40
CA GLU A 302 -6.20 28.92 -14.34
C GLU A 302 -5.70 30.12 -13.53
N PHE A 303 -4.40 30.18 -13.23
CA PHE A 303 -3.81 31.32 -12.55
C PHE A 303 -3.98 32.62 -13.33
N VAL A 304 -3.66 32.62 -14.63
CA VAL A 304 -3.79 33.79 -15.51
C VAL A 304 -5.25 34.23 -15.59
N LYS A 305 -6.18 33.27 -15.78
CA LYS A 305 -7.61 33.55 -15.83
C LYS A 305 -8.17 34.10 -14.50
N ALA A 306 -7.66 33.63 -13.37
CA ALA A 306 -8.07 34.13 -12.06
C ALA A 306 -7.50 35.54 -11.75
N ASN A 307 -6.48 35.98 -12.49
CA ASN A 307 -5.74 37.22 -12.25
C ASN A 307 -5.59 38.05 -13.54
N GLU A 308 -6.63 38.10 -14.37
CA GLU A 308 -6.59 38.82 -15.66
C GLU A 308 -6.20 40.29 -15.51
N ASP A 309 -6.51 40.92 -14.38
CA ASP A 309 -6.15 42.31 -14.06
C ASP A 309 -4.64 42.53 -13.90
N LEU A 310 -3.89 41.46 -13.58
CA LEU A 310 -2.44 41.52 -13.48
C LEU A 310 -1.77 41.62 -14.86
N PHE A 311 -2.37 41.02 -15.88
CA PHE A 311 -1.78 40.87 -17.20
C PHE A 311 -2.37 41.87 -18.20
N PRO A 312 -1.58 42.37 -19.17
CA PRO A 312 -2.16 43.06 -20.32
C PRO A 312 -3.13 42.14 -21.07
N LYS A 313 -4.21 42.72 -21.61
CA LYS A 313 -5.22 41.97 -22.38
C LYS A 313 -4.61 41.09 -23.47
N GLU A 314 -3.60 41.58 -24.17
CA GLU A 314 -2.90 40.82 -25.22
C GLU A 314 -2.23 39.55 -24.69
N VAL A 315 -1.66 39.59 -23.48
CA VAL A 315 -1.03 38.42 -22.84
C VAL A 315 -2.09 37.38 -22.50
N VAL A 316 -3.20 37.81 -21.90
CA VAL A 316 -4.34 36.93 -21.57
C VAL A 316 -4.89 36.27 -22.84
N GLU A 317 -5.18 37.04 -23.88
CA GLU A 317 -5.72 36.53 -25.15
C GLU A 317 -4.77 35.52 -25.83
N ARG A 318 -3.45 35.77 -25.79
CA ARG A 318 -2.46 34.82 -26.33
C ARG A 318 -2.43 33.50 -25.57
N ILE A 319 -2.49 33.57 -24.24
CA ILE A 319 -2.51 32.39 -23.36
C ILE A 319 -3.82 31.61 -23.53
N GLU A 320 -4.97 32.28 -23.60
CA GLU A 320 -6.25 31.63 -23.89
C GLU A 320 -6.27 30.95 -25.26
N LYS A 321 -5.72 31.61 -26.30
CA LYS A 321 -5.58 31.03 -27.62
C LYS A 321 -4.69 29.78 -27.61
N LEU A 322 -3.60 29.81 -26.85
CA LEU A 322 -2.68 28.68 -26.70
C LEU A 322 -3.37 27.45 -26.09
N LYS A 323 -4.32 27.64 -25.17
CA LYS A 323 -5.11 26.54 -24.59
C LYS A 323 -5.86 25.73 -25.67
N SER A 324 -6.34 26.40 -26.72
CA SER A 324 -7.09 25.80 -27.84
C SER A 324 -6.25 25.00 -28.83
N TYR A 325 -4.92 25.15 -28.81
CA TYR A 325 -4.05 24.43 -29.73
C TYR A 325 -3.90 22.96 -29.34
N ASP A 326 -3.95 22.09 -30.35
CA ASP A 326 -3.65 20.67 -30.23
C ASP A 326 -2.14 20.43 -30.26
N ILE A 327 -1.48 20.81 -29.17
CA ILE A 327 -0.06 20.57 -28.91
C ILE A 327 0.11 20.01 -27.49
N SER A 328 1.25 19.38 -27.22
CA SER A 328 1.52 18.81 -25.89
C SER A 328 1.50 19.87 -24.79
N ASN A 329 1.11 19.48 -23.58
CA ASN A 329 1.13 20.38 -22.43
C ASN A 329 2.54 20.89 -22.09
N ARG A 330 3.59 20.11 -22.41
CA ARG A 330 4.97 20.58 -22.36
C ARG A 330 5.20 21.76 -23.31
N ALA A 331 4.73 21.68 -24.55
CA ALA A 331 4.85 22.78 -25.51
C ALA A 331 4.03 23.99 -25.06
N LYS A 332 2.80 23.77 -24.56
CA LYS A 332 1.99 24.84 -23.95
C LYS A 332 2.74 25.52 -22.80
N SER A 333 3.36 24.77 -21.89
CA SER A 333 4.14 25.33 -20.78
C SER A 333 5.28 26.22 -21.26
N VAL A 334 6.03 25.78 -22.29
CA VAL A 334 7.13 26.56 -22.89
C VAL A 334 6.60 27.85 -23.53
N GLU A 335 5.50 27.78 -24.26
CA GLU A 335 4.90 28.95 -24.90
C GLU A 335 4.30 29.93 -23.88
N ILE A 336 3.65 29.45 -22.80
CA ILE A 336 3.20 30.29 -21.68
C ILE A 336 4.40 31.05 -21.09
N GLN A 337 5.51 30.35 -20.81
CA GLN A 337 6.72 30.97 -20.29
C GLN A 337 7.25 32.05 -21.24
N GLN A 338 7.34 31.75 -22.54
CA GLN A 338 7.81 32.72 -23.55
C GLN A 338 6.90 33.94 -23.68
N ILE A 339 5.58 33.76 -23.61
CA ILE A 339 4.61 34.87 -23.64
C ILE A 339 4.84 35.80 -22.45
N ILE A 340 4.96 35.24 -21.24
CA ILE A 340 5.16 36.03 -20.03
C ILE A 340 6.53 36.69 -20.04
N ASP A 341 7.60 35.97 -20.40
CA ASP A 341 8.96 36.52 -20.47
C ASP A 341 9.06 37.66 -21.47
N SER A 342 8.44 37.51 -22.65
CA SER A 342 8.40 38.59 -23.66
C SER A 342 7.76 39.86 -23.12
N TYR A 343 6.68 39.72 -22.35
CA TYR A 343 6.05 40.85 -21.67
C TYR A 343 6.99 41.46 -20.61
N LEU A 344 7.60 40.63 -19.75
CA LEU A 344 8.57 41.10 -18.74
C LEU A 344 9.76 41.85 -19.34
N TYR A 345 10.24 41.44 -20.52
CA TYR A 345 11.34 42.12 -21.23
C TYR A 345 10.92 43.43 -21.89
N SER A 346 9.61 43.66 -22.09
CA SER A 346 9.09 44.92 -22.62
C SER A 346 8.98 46.03 -21.57
N LEU A 347 8.98 45.67 -20.28
CA LEU A 347 8.87 46.59 -19.15
C LEU A 347 10.22 47.22 -18.80
N ASP A 348 10.20 48.42 -18.21
CA ASP A 348 11.39 48.96 -17.55
C ASP A 348 11.72 48.19 -16.26
N ARG A 349 12.88 48.48 -15.66
CA ARG A 349 13.38 47.73 -14.49
C ARG A 349 12.45 47.82 -13.27
N ASP A 350 11.88 48.98 -13.00
CA ASP A 350 11.06 49.21 -11.80
C ASP A 350 9.65 48.64 -12.01
N GLU A 351 9.08 48.81 -13.21
CA GLU A 351 7.82 48.19 -13.60
C GLU A 351 7.89 46.66 -13.58
N ARG A 352 8.96 46.10 -14.15
CA ARG A 352 9.22 44.66 -14.12
C ARG A 352 9.32 44.14 -12.69
N LEU A 353 10.10 44.80 -11.85
CA LEU A 353 10.26 44.40 -10.45
C LEU A 353 8.91 44.42 -9.72
N LYS A 354 8.09 45.45 -9.93
CA LYS A 354 6.75 45.53 -9.36
C LYS A 354 5.85 44.38 -9.83
N PHE A 355 5.83 44.12 -11.13
CA PHE A 355 5.02 43.04 -11.70
C PHE A 355 5.46 41.66 -11.20
N GLU A 356 6.76 41.36 -11.19
CA GLU A 356 7.29 40.09 -10.69
C GLU A 356 6.90 39.85 -9.22
N LYS A 357 6.96 40.89 -8.38
CA LYS A 357 6.54 40.78 -6.96
C LYS A 357 5.04 40.57 -6.81
N GLU A 358 4.22 41.29 -7.56
CA GLU A 358 2.76 41.15 -7.50
C GLU A 358 2.30 39.79 -8.03
N MET A 359 2.85 39.36 -9.17
CA MET A 359 2.63 38.05 -9.76
C MET A 359 2.98 36.95 -8.76
N TRP A 360 4.18 37.01 -8.17
CA TRP A 360 4.63 36.00 -7.21
C TRP A 360 3.69 35.90 -6.01
N ASN A 361 3.31 37.03 -5.41
CA ASN A 361 2.40 37.06 -4.27
C ASN A 361 1.02 36.48 -4.62
N ARG A 362 0.47 36.82 -5.79
CA ARG A 362 -0.81 36.29 -6.26
C ARG A 362 -0.72 34.82 -6.61
N TYR A 363 0.39 34.38 -7.19
CA TYR A 363 0.62 32.97 -7.54
C TYR A 363 0.74 32.10 -6.29
N GLU A 364 1.48 32.54 -5.27
CA GLU A 364 1.56 31.83 -3.99
C GLU A 364 0.20 31.74 -3.31
N LYS A 365 -0.59 32.82 -3.31
CA LYS A 365 -1.96 32.80 -2.79
C LYS A 365 -2.86 31.85 -3.59
N PHE A 366 -2.82 31.92 -4.92
CA PHE A 366 -3.57 31.02 -5.80
C PHE A 366 -3.19 29.56 -5.54
N ARG A 367 -1.89 29.28 -5.44
CA ARG A 367 -1.39 27.93 -5.15
C ARG A 367 -1.90 27.44 -3.81
N GLU A 368 -1.84 28.23 -2.75
CA GLU A 368 -2.31 27.84 -1.43
C GLU A 368 -3.82 27.58 -1.41
N GLU A 369 -4.62 28.43 -2.07
CA GLU A 369 -6.08 28.27 -2.17
C GLU A 369 -6.48 27.03 -2.99
N LYS A 370 -5.69 26.69 -4.01
CA LYS A 370 -5.97 25.61 -4.97
C LYS A 370 -5.16 24.34 -4.76
N LYS A 371 -4.34 24.29 -3.72
CA LYS A 371 -3.31 23.25 -3.53
C LYS A 371 -3.87 21.82 -3.64
N ARG A 372 -5.04 21.57 -3.01
CA ARG A 372 -5.74 20.28 -3.01
C ARG A 372 -6.36 19.87 -4.35
N GLU A 373 -6.39 20.76 -5.34
CA GLU A 373 -6.81 20.46 -6.71
C GLU A 373 -5.64 20.01 -7.60
N PHE A 374 -4.39 20.23 -7.18
CA PHE A 374 -3.21 19.94 -7.99
C PHE A 374 -2.73 18.51 -7.87
N GLU A 375 -3.04 17.85 -6.77
CA GLU A 375 -2.61 16.49 -6.51
C GLU A 375 -3.71 15.73 -5.77
N LYS A 376 -4.12 14.62 -6.36
CA LYS A 376 -5.20 13.77 -5.90
C LYS A 376 -4.84 12.30 -6.07
N THR A 377 -5.55 11.48 -5.33
CA THR A 377 -5.64 10.04 -5.52
C THR A 377 -7.08 9.73 -5.90
N GLU A 378 -7.28 9.16 -7.08
CA GLU A 378 -8.55 8.51 -7.45
C GLU A 378 -8.53 7.07 -6.91
N ILE A 379 -9.67 6.57 -6.46
CA ILE A 379 -9.82 5.24 -5.87
C ILE A 379 -10.98 4.54 -6.57
N VAL A 380 -10.73 3.37 -7.12
CA VAL A 380 -11.75 2.49 -7.71
C VAL A 380 -12.06 1.39 -6.71
N LYS A 381 -13.34 1.26 -6.34
CA LYS A 381 -13.88 0.16 -5.54
C LYS A 381 -14.37 -0.95 -6.47
N ILE A 382 -13.92 -2.17 -6.21
CA ILE A 382 -14.21 -3.38 -6.95
C ILE A 382 -14.87 -4.37 -5.96
N SER A 383 -16.01 -4.96 -6.32
CA SER A 383 -16.63 -6.01 -5.50
C SER A 383 -15.78 -7.28 -5.43
N LEU A 384 -16.10 -8.22 -4.54
CA LEU A 384 -15.44 -9.52 -4.48
C LEU A 384 -15.84 -10.45 -5.65
N GLU A 385 -16.84 -10.05 -6.42
CA GLU A 385 -17.22 -10.59 -7.73
C GLU A 385 -16.44 -9.93 -8.88
N LEU A 386 -15.43 -9.12 -8.57
CA LEU A 386 -14.52 -8.47 -9.51
C LEU A 386 -15.18 -7.47 -10.47
N GLU A 387 -16.27 -6.83 -10.04
CA GLU A 387 -16.92 -5.75 -10.78
C GLU A 387 -16.55 -4.38 -10.19
N PRO A 388 -16.09 -3.40 -10.99
CA PRO A 388 -15.97 -2.02 -10.53
C PRO A 388 -17.34 -1.43 -10.17
N VAL A 389 -17.53 -1.02 -8.92
CA VAL A 389 -18.84 -0.57 -8.39
C VAL A 389 -18.89 0.90 -8.00
N ALA A 390 -17.75 1.54 -7.70
CA ALA A 390 -17.69 2.97 -7.36
C ALA A 390 -16.31 3.57 -7.64
N VAL A 391 -16.26 4.89 -7.85
CA VAL A 391 -15.02 5.66 -8.05
C VAL A 391 -15.06 6.96 -7.26
N GLY A 392 -14.09 7.17 -6.38
CA GLY A 392 -13.94 8.38 -5.57
C GLY A 392 -12.60 9.08 -5.80
N GLU A 393 -12.48 10.32 -5.32
CA GLU A 393 -11.22 11.07 -5.34
C GLU A 393 -10.97 11.75 -4.01
N VAL A 394 -9.72 11.74 -3.56
CA VAL A 394 -9.25 12.50 -2.40
C VAL A 394 -7.96 13.26 -2.74
N PRO A 395 -7.74 14.48 -2.22
CA PRO A 395 -6.46 15.18 -2.34
C PRO A 395 -5.27 14.41 -1.74
N GLY A 396 -4.08 14.62 -2.30
CA GLY A 396 -2.82 14.07 -1.80
C GLY A 396 -2.51 12.66 -2.30
N ARG A 397 -1.44 12.07 -1.75
CA ARG A 397 -0.92 10.74 -2.06
C ARG A 397 -1.07 9.80 -0.87
N LEU A 398 -1.35 8.53 -1.15
CA LEU A 398 -1.31 7.46 -0.17
C LEU A 398 0.15 7.08 0.16
N LEU A 399 0.44 6.81 1.43
CA LEU A 399 1.69 6.14 1.82
C LEU A 399 1.77 4.70 1.28
N ASN A 400 0.76 3.86 1.57
CA ASN A 400 0.68 2.45 1.16
C ASN A 400 -0.75 1.90 1.45
N GLN A 401 -0.93 0.57 1.42
CA GLN A 401 -2.24 -0.08 1.60
C GLN A 401 -2.94 0.26 2.93
N PHE A 402 -2.20 0.64 3.98
CA PHE A 402 -2.76 0.93 5.32
C PHE A 402 -3.14 2.39 5.51
N SER A 403 -2.81 3.22 4.52
CA SER A 403 -3.45 4.52 4.37
C SER A 403 -4.95 4.39 4.06
N MET A 404 -5.46 3.17 3.84
CA MET A 404 -6.86 2.86 3.61
C MET A 404 -7.35 1.80 4.60
N ASP A 405 -8.60 1.94 5.03
CA ASP A 405 -9.31 0.96 5.83
C ASP A 405 -10.82 1.07 5.60
N GLU A 406 -11.53 -0.07 5.57
CA GLU A 406 -12.99 -0.09 5.53
C GLU A 406 -13.57 -0.48 6.90
N TYR A 407 -14.41 0.39 7.46
CA TYR A 407 -15.06 0.18 8.75
C TYR A 407 -16.51 0.68 8.73
N GLU A 408 -17.43 -0.17 9.19
CA GLU A 408 -18.88 0.11 9.23
C GLU A 408 -19.47 0.66 7.90
N GLY A 409 -18.92 0.25 6.76
CA GLY A 409 -19.38 0.67 5.43
C GLY A 409 -18.78 1.98 4.92
N TYR A 410 -17.82 2.56 5.65
CA TYR A 410 -17.07 3.73 5.23
C TYR A 410 -15.63 3.36 4.89
N LEU A 411 -15.09 3.95 3.81
CA LEU A 411 -13.67 3.89 3.50
C LEU A 411 -12.97 5.09 4.16
N ARG A 412 -11.96 4.82 4.98
CA ARG A 412 -11.13 5.82 5.66
C ARG A 412 -9.80 5.92 4.94
N VAL A 413 -9.36 7.13 4.63
CA VAL A 413 -8.19 7.37 3.78
C VAL A 413 -7.31 8.47 4.35
N ALA A 414 -6.03 8.18 4.58
CA ALA A 414 -5.04 9.16 5.01
C ALA A 414 -4.06 9.48 3.88
N THR A 415 -3.82 10.77 3.63
CA THR A 415 -2.95 11.21 2.53
C THR A 415 -1.94 12.25 2.98
N THR A 416 -0.79 12.26 2.32
CA THR A 416 0.18 13.36 2.42
C THR A 416 0.04 14.23 1.18
N PHE A 417 -0.04 15.54 1.40
CA PHE A 417 -0.09 16.56 0.36
C PHE A 417 1.06 17.56 0.61
N GLY A 418 2.07 17.57 -0.27
CA GLY A 418 3.25 18.41 -0.07
C GLY A 418 3.94 18.11 1.27
N ASP A 419 3.83 19.04 2.21
CA ASP A 419 4.34 18.95 3.58
C ASP A 419 3.22 19.02 4.64
N GLU A 420 1.98 18.74 4.24
CA GLU A 420 0.81 18.60 5.12
C GLU A 420 0.16 17.22 4.95
N ASN A 421 -0.73 16.88 5.88
CA ASN A 421 -1.44 15.61 5.88
C ASN A 421 -2.94 15.86 6.03
N ASP A 422 -3.71 14.99 5.38
CA ASP A 422 -5.16 15.02 5.38
C ASP A 422 -5.70 13.61 5.70
N LEU A 423 -6.92 13.55 6.23
CA LEU A 423 -7.70 12.34 6.43
C LEU A 423 -9.10 12.56 5.86
N TYR A 424 -9.62 11.57 5.15
CA TYR A 424 -10.92 11.58 4.53
C TYR A 424 -11.70 10.33 4.94
N VAL A 425 -13.01 10.50 5.12
CA VAL A 425 -13.96 9.39 5.30
C VAL A 425 -14.93 9.45 4.13
N LEU A 426 -15.06 8.34 3.42
CA LEU A 426 -15.89 8.20 2.23
C LEU A 426 -17.01 7.19 2.47
N ASP A 427 -18.19 7.45 1.93
CA ASP A 427 -19.32 6.52 1.97
C ASP A 427 -19.18 5.35 0.98
N GLU A 428 -20.20 4.51 0.90
CA GLU A 428 -20.21 3.30 0.05
C GLU A 428 -20.03 3.60 -1.44
N ASP A 429 -20.50 4.77 -1.89
CA ASP A 429 -20.39 5.29 -3.25
C ASP A 429 -19.07 6.07 -3.46
N LEU A 430 -18.18 6.06 -2.46
CA LEU A 430 -16.92 6.80 -2.41
C LEU A 430 -17.08 8.33 -2.49
N ASN A 431 -18.17 8.88 -1.94
CA ASN A 431 -18.29 10.32 -1.73
C ASN A 431 -17.67 10.70 -0.38
N VAL A 432 -16.89 11.78 -0.34
CA VAL A 432 -16.32 12.29 0.92
C VAL A 432 -17.45 12.80 1.82
N VAL A 433 -17.60 12.18 2.98
CA VAL A 433 -18.61 12.56 4.00
C VAL A 433 -18.03 13.26 5.22
N GLY A 434 -16.73 13.11 5.46
CA GLY A 434 -15.99 13.78 6.54
C GLY A 434 -14.52 13.94 6.18
N SER A 435 -13.87 14.95 6.74
CA SER A 435 -12.44 15.17 6.52
C SER A 435 -11.76 15.95 7.64
N ILE A 436 -10.45 15.73 7.78
CA ILE A 436 -9.50 16.54 8.54
C ILE A 436 -8.43 16.95 7.54
N THR A 437 -8.09 18.24 7.48
CA THR A 437 -7.14 18.73 6.48
C THR A 437 -6.06 19.61 7.10
N GLY A 438 -4.85 19.54 6.56
CA GLY A 438 -3.75 20.44 6.88
C GLY A 438 -3.10 20.20 8.25
N PHE A 439 -3.14 18.96 8.75
CA PHE A 439 -2.48 18.61 10.01
C PHE A 439 -1.03 18.15 9.79
N GLY A 440 -0.21 18.24 10.84
CA GLY A 440 1.22 17.90 10.77
C GLY A 440 1.97 18.77 9.75
N LYS A 441 1.87 20.10 9.87
CA LYS A 441 2.51 21.03 8.93
C LYS A 441 4.03 20.85 8.91
N THR A 442 4.60 20.85 7.72
CA THR A 442 6.00 20.54 7.43
C THR A 442 6.40 19.07 7.69
N GLU A 443 5.44 18.16 7.85
CA GLU A 443 5.65 16.75 8.15
C GLU A 443 4.89 15.88 7.16
N ARG A 444 5.36 14.65 6.95
CA ARG A 444 4.67 13.64 6.12
C ARG A 444 4.26 12.46 6.97
N ILE A 445 3.19 11.77 6.57
CA ILE A 445 2.79 10.50 7.16
C ILE A 445 3.93 9.49 7.03
N TYR A 446 4.27 8.87 8.14
CA TYR A 446 5.20 7.76 8.27
C TYR A 446 4.48 6.46 8.64
N ALA A 447 3.41 6.54 9.42
CA ALA A 447 2.59 5.37 9.72
C ALA A 447 1.14 5.76 9.93
N VAL A 448 0.23 4.87 9.56
CA VAL A 448 -1.22 5.03 9.73
C VAL A 448 -1.77 3.73 10.27
N ARG A 449 -2.67 3.84 11.23
CA ARG A 449 -3.42 2.70 11.74
C ARG A 449 -4.82 3.10 12.12
N PHE A 450 -5.79 2.39 11.55
CA PHE A 450 -7.19 2.51 11.93
C PHE A 450 -7.61 1.34 12.81
N ILE A 451 -8.27 1.61 13.93
CA ILE A 451 -8.77 0.61 14.88
C ILE A 451 -10.13 1.08 15.36
N ALA A 452 -11.17 0.27 15.09
CA ALA A 452 -12.54 0.58 15.44
C ALA A 452 -12.91 2.04 15.08
N ASP A 453 -13.34 2.85 16.04
CA ASP A 453 -13.72 4.25 15.91
C ASP A 453 -12.55 5.24 15.97
N ARG A 454 -11.29 4.78 15.84
CA ARG A 454 -10.09 5.62 15.96
C ARG A 454 -9.12 5.46 14.80
N GLY A 455 -8.36 6.53 14.57
CA GLY A 455 -7.19 6.55 13.70
C GLY A 455 -5.95 7.02 14.47
N TYR A 456 -4.82 6.37 14.23
CA TYR A 456 -3.52 6.72 14.79
C TYR A 456 -2.58 7.01 13.64
N ILE A 457 -2.04 8.23 13.62
CA ILE A 457 -1.16 8.67 12.54
C ILE A 457 0.13 9.19 13.13
N VAL A 458 1.23 8.73 12.56
CA VAL A 458 2.59 9.16 12.89
C VAL A 458 3.09 9.98 11.72
N THR A 459 3.61 11.18 12.00
CA THR A 459 4.24 12.04 11.00
C THR A 459 5.69 12.33 11.40
N PHE A 460 6.57 12.67 10.45
CA PHE A 460 7.95 12.94 10.82
C PHE A 460 8.66 13.99 9.97
N ARG A 461 9.38 14.88 10.67
CA ARG A 461 10.45 15.72 10.14
C ARG A 461 11.73 15.61 10.97
N GLN A 462 11.63 15.63 12.31
CA GLN A 462 12.72 15.48 13.30
C GLN A 462 12.26 14.97 14.69
N ILE A 463 11.02 15.29 15.09
CA ILE A 463 10.30 14.79 16.27
C ILE A 463 8.96 14.27 15.73
N ASP A 464 8.53 13.09 16.18
CA ASP A 464 7.31 12.43 15.71
C ASP A 464 6.11 12.84 16.58
N PRO A 465 5.10 13.52 16.02
CA PRO A 465 3.81 13.61 16.65
C PRO A 465 2.99 12.35 16.32
N PHE A 466 2.66 11.60 17.37
CA PHE A 466 1.63 10.57 17.35
C PHE A 466 0.26 11.24 17.52
N PHE A 467 -0.52 11.30 16.44
CA PHE A 467 -1.87 11.84 16.40
C PHE A 467 -2.90 10.77 16.74
N VAL A 468 -3.84 11.09 17.64
CA VAL A 468 -5.04 10.29 17.92
C VAL A 468 -6.24 10.99 17.31
N ILE A 469 -6.94 10.28 16.43
CA ILE A 469 -8.07 10.78 15.65
C ILE A 469 -9.32 10.01 16.07
N ASP A 470 -10.37 10.74 16.43
CA ASP A 470 -11.71 10.22 16.65
C ASP A 470 -12.47 10.16 15.33
N LEU A 471 -12.95 8.97 15.02
CA LEU A 471 -13.70 8.60 13.83
C LEU A 471 -15.07 7.98 14.18
N SER A 472 -15.50 8.09 15.44
CA SER A 472 -16.81 7.59 15.91
C SER A 472 -17.99 8.22 15.18
N ASN A 473 -17.83 9.47 14.73
CA ASN A 473 -18.73 10.11 13.78
C ASN A 473 -18.04 10.26 12.41
N PRO A 474 -18.39 9.43 11.40
CA PRO A 474 -17.74 9.47 10.09
C PRO A 474 -17.90 10.81 9.35
N ARG A 475 -18.92 11.61 9.70
CA ARG A 475 -19.17 12.94 9.12
C ARG A 475 -18.43 14.07 9.83
N LYS A 476 -17.85 13.79 10.99
CA LYS A 476 -17.17 14.79 11.82
C LYS A 476 -15.91 14.17 12.47
N PRO A 477 -14.94 13.73 11.67
CA PRO A 477 -13.67 13.25 12.20
C PRO A 477 -12.92 14.39 12.89
N GLU A 478 -12.27 14.10 14.03
CA GLU A 478 -11.59 15.11 14.85
C GLU A 478 -10.25 14.60 15.38
N ILE A 479 -9.21 15.44 15.36
CA ILE A 479 -7.97 15.16 16.10
C ILE A 479 -8.27 15.38 17.58
N LYS A 480 -8.16 14.32 18.40
CA LYS A 480 -8.39 14.41 19.86
C LYS A 480 -7.10 14.71 20.61
N GLY A 481 -5.99 14.09 20.23
CA GLY A 481 -4.73 14.19 20.96
C GLY A 481 -3.51 14.16 20.06
N VAL A 482 -2.42 14.74 20.56
CA VAL A 482 -1.11 14.75 19.88
C VAL A 482 -0.02 14.54 20.93
N LEU A 483 0.76 13.47 20.79
CA LEU A 483 1.90 13.18 21.64
C LEU A 483 3.19 13.33 20.84
N LYS A 484 4.10 14.19 21.29
CA LYS A 484 5.41 14.39 20.64
C LYS A 484 6.50 13.60 21.34
N ILE A 485 7.19 12.72 20.60
CA ILE A 485 8.26 11.88 21.15
C ILE A 485 9.54 11.96 20.31
N PRO A 486 10.72 11.76 20.92
CA PRO A 486 11.95 11.51 20.18
C PRO A 486 11.87 10.21 19.38
N GLY A 487 12.54 10.20 18.24
CA GLY A 487 12.46 9.10 17.28
C GLY A 487 11.18 9.15 16.46
N PHE A 488 10.88 8.05 15.77
CA PHE A 488 9.60 7.86 15.09
C PHE A 488 9.17 6.39 15.15
N SER A 489 7.87 6.13 15.05
CA SER A 489 7.34 4.78 14.84
C SER A 489 7.08 4.56 13.34
N SER A 490 7.65 3.51 12.75
CA SER A 490 7.26 3.09 11.39
C SER A 490 6.06 2.14 11.43
N TYR A 491 5.97 1.35 12.51
CA TYR A 491 4.97 0.32 12.70
C TYR A 491 4.32 0.51 14.09
N LEU A 492 3.03 0.80 14.17
CA LEU A 492 2.23 0.65 15.36
C LEU A 492 1.65 -0.78 15.43
N HIS A 493 1.04 -1.21 16.51
CA HIS A 493 0.28 -2.44 16.60
C HIS A 493 -0.72 -2.33 17.75
N PRO A 494 -2.03 -2.55 17.53
CA PRO A 494 -2.98 -2.59 18.63
C PRO A 494 -2.73 -3.80 19.51
N ILE A 495 -2.46 -3.60 20.81
CA ILE A 495 -2.52 -4.67 21.80
C ILE A 495 -3.95 -4.78 22.34
N THR A 496 -4.55 -3.62 22.64
CA THR A 496 -5.97 -3.48 23.01
C THR A 496 -6.54 -2.23 22.33
N ASP A 497 -7.81 -1.91 22.58
CA ASP A 497 -8.44 -0.67 22.10
C ASP A 497 -7.79 0.61 22.66
N HIS A 498 -7.01 0.48 23.73
CA HIS A 498 -6.39 1.60 24.45
C HIS A 498 -4.87 1.49 24.60
N LEU A 499 -4.26 0.40 24.12
CA LEU A 499 -2.82 0.18 24.24
C LEU A 499 -2.23 -0.14 22.88
N ILE A 500 -1.34 0.72 22.39
CA ILE A 500 -0.72 0.63 21.06
C ILE A 500 0.78 0.46 21.22
N LEU A 501 1.34 -0.60 20.67
CA LEU A 501 2.79 -0.77 20.55
C LEU A 501 3.30 0.02 19.34
N GLY A 502 4.41 0.74 19.45
CA GLY A 502 5.12 1.37 18.36
C GLY A 502 6.52 0.75 18.20
N ILE A 503 6.91 0.47 16.96
CA ILE A 503 8.21 -0.05 16.56
C ILE A 503 8.75 0.90 15.50
N GLY A 504 9.95 1.40 15.73
CA GLY A 504 10.58 2.37 14.85
C GLY A 504 12.03 2.62 15.22
N LYS A 505 12.47 3.87 15.18
CA LYS A 505 13.86 4.23 15.44
C LYS A 505 14.02 5.46 16.32
N GLU A 506 15.01 5.40 17.20
CA GLU A 506 15.56 6.56 17.92
C GLU A 506 17.06 6.67 17.61
N GLY A 507 17.45 7.71 16.87
CA GLY A 507 18.78 7.78 16.27
C GLY A 507 18.99 6.63 15.26
N SER A 508 20.03 5.83 15.46
CA SER A 508 20.32 4.68 14.58
C SER A 508 19.69 3.36 15.06
N TYR A 509 19.12 3.34 16.27
CA TYR A 509 18.72 2.11 16.96
C TYR A 509 17.22 1.87 16.88
N VAL A 510 16.83 0.59 16.93
CA VAL A 510 15.43 0.18 17.01
C VAL A 510 14.83 0.66 18.34
N LYS A 511 13.68 1.33 18.24
CA LYS A 511 12.91 1.82 19.38
C LYS A 511 11.58 1.05 19.44
N ILE A 512 11.23 0.61 20.64
CA ILE A 512 9.92 0.08 20.99
C ILE A 512 9.27 1.09 21.95
N SER A 513 8.03 1.48 21.68
CA SER A 513 7.24 2.40 22.49
C SER A 513 5.91 1.78 22.83
N LEU A 514 5.41 1.99 24.04
CA LEU A 514 4.08 1.56 24.45
C LEU A 514 3.23 2.81 24.70
N PHE A 515 2.14 2.97 23.95
CA PHE A 515 1.26 4.13 24.03
C PHE A 515 -0.06 3.76 24.69
N ASP A 516 -0.43 4.47 25.76
CA ASP A 516 -1.77 4.43 26.34
C ASP A 516 -2.60 5.56 25.74
N VAL A 517 -3.74 5.18 25.16
CA VAL A 517 -4.70 6.05 24.49
C VAL A 517 -6.11 5.88 25.07
N SER A 518 -6.21 5.42 26.32
CA SER A 518 -7.46 5.37 27.09
C SER A 518 -8.10 6.75 27.18
N ASN A 519 -7.29 7.80 27.39
CA ASN A 519 -7.66 9.19 27.19
C ASN A 519 -7.15 9.69 25.83
N ALA A 520 -8.04 9.72 24.83
CA ALA A 520 -7.69 10.17 23.47
C ALA A 520 -7.22 11.64 23.41
N GLU A 521 -7.59 12.48 24.39
CA GLU A 521 -7.15 13.89 24.45
C GLU A 521 -5.73 14.05 25.01
N ASN A 522 -5.27 13.07 25.81
CA ASN A 522 -3.95 13.06 26.43
C ASN A 522 -3.31 11.68 26.28
N PRO A 523 -2.89 11.29 25.06
CA PRO A 523 -2.15 10.05 24.84
C PRO A 523 -0.77 10.10 25.51
N GLU A 524 -0.32 8.99 26.08
CA GLU A 524 0.93 8.91 26.84
C GLU A 524 1.83 7.77 26.34
N GLU A 525 3.16 8.01 26.24
CA GLU A 525 4.16 6.93 26.09
C GLU A 525 4.45 6.37 27.48
N VAL A 526 3.72 5.32 27.86
CA VAL A 526 3.77 4.73 29.20
C VAL A 526 5.06 3.96 29.47
N ASP A 527 5.69 3.43 28.41
CA ASP A 527 7.04 2.88 28.49
C ASP A 527 7.76 2.89 27.14
N LYS A 528 9.09 2.79 27.17
CA LYS A 528 9.92 2.69 25.97
C LYS A 528 11.18 1.84 26.19
N PHE A 529 11.59 1.15 25.14
CA PHE A 529 12.81 0.36 25.10
C PHE A 529 13.63 0.68 23.84
N VAL A 530 14.89 1.07 24.02
CA VAL A 530 15.83 1.28 22.89
C VAL A 530 16.72 0.06 22.77
N LEU A 531 16.41 -0.80 21.81
CA LEU A 531 17.18 -2.00 21.50
C LEU A 531 18.44 -1.58 20.72
N LYS A 532 19.62 -2.01 21.17
CA LYS A 532 20.92 -1.66 20.55
C LYS A 532 21.21 -2.43 19.25
N GLU A 533 20.18 -2.57 18.42
CA GLU A 533 20.20 -3.13 17.08
C GLU A 533 19.90 -2.01 16.08
N VAL A 534 20.58 -1.98 14.94
CA VAL A 534 20.40 -0.91 13.93
C VAL A 534 19.19 -1.18 13.02
N TRP A 535 18.77 -2.43 12.96
CA TRP A 535 17.74 -2.89 12.04
C TRP A 535 16.84 -3.96 12.65
N SER A 536 15.55 -3.87 12.34
CA SER A 536 14.57 -4.94 12.54
C SER A 536 13.79 -5.09 11.25
N GLU A 537 13.49 -6.32 10.86
CA GLU A 537 12.68 -6.60 9.69
C GLU A 537 11.27 -5.99 9.82
N VAL A 538 10.73 -5.86 11.04
CA VAL A 538 9.41 -5.27 11.32
C VAL A 538 9.27 -3.82 10.84
N LEU A 539 10.39 -3.09 10.71
CA LEU A 539 10.40 -1.73 10.14
C LEU A 539 9.99 -1.70 8.66
N SER A 540 10.05 -2.86 8.00
CA SER A 540 9.93 -3.09 6.58
C SER A 540 9.18 -4.37 6.20
N ASN A 541 8.60 -5.08 7.15
CA ASN A 541 7.80 -6.24 6.84
C ASN A 541 6.99 -6.56 8.07
N HIS A 542 5.70 -6.28 7.96
CA HIS A 542 4.80 -6.37 9.07
C HIS A 542 4.53 -7.81 9.49
N HIS A 543 4.72 -8.79 8.59
CA HIS A 543 4.63 -10.21 8.90
C HIS A 543 5.69 -10.69 9.90
N ALA A 544 6.80 -9.96 10.02
CA ALA A 544 7.89 -10.32 10.93
C ALA A 544 7.54 -10.18 12.42
N PHE A 545 6.47 -9.44 12.73
CA PHE A 545 6.01 -9.21 14.09
C PHE A 545 5.00 -10.27 14.52
N LEU A 546 5.13 -10.78 15.74
CA LEU A 546 4.16 -11.69 16.36
C LEU A 546 3.77 -11.17 17.74
N LEU A 547 2.46 -11.14 18.03
CA LEU A 547 1.89 -10.89 19.36
C LEU A 547 1.27 -12.18 19.90
N ASP A 548 1.62 -12.57 21.13
CA ASP A 548 0.84 -13.51 21.91
C ASP A 548 0.13 -12.78 23.08
N SER A 549 -1.20 -12.71 22.98
CA SER A 549 -2.05 -12.07 23.98
C SER A 549 -2.26 -12.93 25.24
N LYS A 550 -2.15 -14.26 25.17
CA LYS A 550 -2.33 -15.15 26.34
C LYS A 550 -1.21 -14.92 27.35
N HIS A 551 0.03 -14.95 26.87
CA HIS A 551 1.23 -14.77 27.71
C HIS A 551 1.68 -13.30 27.83
N LYS A 552 0.98 -12.38 27.18
CA LYS A 552 1.30 -10.95 27.13
C LYS A 552 2.73 -10.67 26.68
N VAL A 553 3.11 -11.30 25.57
CA VAL A 553 4.43 -11.16 24.96
C VAL A 553 4.34 -10.84 23.48
N PHE A 554 5.42 -10.29 22.92
CA PHE A 554 5.58 -10.18 21.48
C PHE A 554 7.01 -10.53 21.08
N PHE A 555 7.15 -10.97 19.84
CA PHE A 555 8.43 -11.28 19.22
C PHE A 555 8.83 -10.19 18.20
N LEU A 556 10.13 -9.88 18.18
CA LEU A 556 10.76 -8.96 17.26
C LEU A 556 12.09 -9.57 16.76
N PRO A 557 12.24 -9.83 15.44
CA PRO A 557 13.54 -10.13 14.85
C PRO A 557 14.32 -8.83 14.65
N ALA A 558 15.60 -8.81 15.06
CA ALA A 558 16.48 -7.68 14.83
C ALA A 558 17.91 -8.15 14.55
N GLU A 559 18.49 -7.62 13.48
CA GLU A 559 19.75 -8.07 12.88
C GLU A 559 19.83 -9.59 12.65
N LYS A 560 20.46 -10.34 13.56
CA LYS A 560 20.61 -11.81 13.50
C LYS A 560 19.93 -12.52 14.68
N ASN A 561 19.18 -11.78 15.48
CA ASN A 561 18.68 -12.20 16.77
C ASN A 561 17.15 -12.14 16.80
N GLY A 562 16.55 -13.02 17.58
CA GLY A 562 15.15 -12.99 17.95
C GLY A 562 14.98 -12.48 19.37
N TYR A 563 14.09 -11.52 19.58
CA TYR A 563 13.82 -10.94 20.88
C TYR A 563 12.37 -11.14 21.28
N VAL A 564 12.15 -11.60 22.51
CA VAL A 564 10.81 -11.72 23.10
C VAL A 564 10.70 -10.74 24.26
N PHE A 565 9.69 -9.89 24.18
CA PHE A 565 9.39 -8.89 25.20
C PHE A 565 8.05 -9.20 25.84
N SER A 566 7.96 -9.04 27.16
CA SER A 566 6.70 -8.91 27.87
C SER A 566 6.25 -7.46 27.86
N TYR A 567 4.93 -7.26 27.84
CA TYR A 567 4.27 -5.96 28.04
C TYR A 567 3.35 -5.98 29.27
N GLU A 568 3.52 -6.95 30.17
CA GLU A 568 2.68 -7.07 31.35
C GLU A 568 2.83 -5.86 32.28
N GLY A 569 1.70 -5.36 32.80
CA GLY A 569 1.70 -4.18 33.66
C GLY A 569 2.03 -2.87 32.94
N ASN A 570 1.92 -2.84 31.61
CA ASN A 570 2.35 -1.73 30.75
C ASN A 570 3.86 -1.43 30.84
N GLU A 571 4.68 -2.44 31.16
CA GLU A 571 6.15 -2.35 31.21
C GLU A 571 6.76 -3.26 30.13
N LEU A 572 7.68 -2.71 29.33
CA LEU A 572 8.43 -3.42 28.31
C LEU A 572 9.65 -4.10 28.94
N LYS A 573 9.58 -5.42 29.05
CA LYS A 573 10.66 -6.23 29.61
C LYS A 573 11.17 -7.24 28.60
N LEU A 574 12.46 -7.16 28.26
CA LEU A 574 13.12 -8.21 27.49
C LEU A 574 13.21 -9.48 28.34
N ILE A 575 12.48 -10.53 27.97
CA ILE A 575 12.43 -11.81 28.70
C ILE A 575 13.26 -12.89 28.02
N LYS A 576 13.45 -12.81 26.70
CA LYS A 576 14.28 -13.75 25.95
C LYS A 576 15.00 -13.09 24.78
N ALA A 577 16.24 -13.49 24.56
CA ALA A 577 17.00 -13.19 23.35
C ALA A 577 17.59 -14.49 22.81
N VAL A 578 17.56 -14.67 21.49
CA VAL A 578 17.94 -15.92 20.81
C VAL A 578 18.79 -15.58 19.60
N GLU A 579 20.01 -16.10 19.55
CA GLU A 579 20.88 -16.00 18.38
C GLU A 579 20.56 -17.16 17.42
N ALA A 580 19.76 -16.88 16.38
CA ALA A 580 19.28 -17.90 15.43
C ALA A 580 18.90 -17.31 14.06
N PHE A 581 19.58 -16.24 13.62
CA PHE A 581 19.24 -15.48 12.40
C PHE A 581 17.73 -15.31 12.23
N ALA A 582 17.06 -14.94 13.33
CA ALA A 582 15.62 -15.08 13.42
C ALA A 582 14.91 -14.14 12.44
N VAL A 583 13.92 -14.67 11.73
CA VAL A 583 13.12 -13.93 10.74
C VAL A 583 11.64 -13.91 11.10
N ARG A 584 11.15 -14.97 11.76
CA ARG A 584 9.75 -15.12 12.16
C ARG A 584 9.65 -15.79 13.52
N ALA A 585 8.50 -15.65 14.15
CA ALA A 585 8.07 -16.55 15.19
C ALA A 585 6.61 -16.91 15.00
N ILE A 586 6.22 -18.06 15.54
CA ILE A 586 4.83 -18.51 15.66
C ILE A 586 4.66 -19.21 17.01
N TYR A 587 3.44 -19.28 17.54
CA TYR A 587 3.12 -20.12 18.69
C TYR A 587 2.15 -21.24 18.30
N ILE A 588 2.33 -22.40 18.92
CA ILE A 588 1.38 -23.52 18.91
C ILE A 588 1.24 -23.98 20.36
N ASP A 589 0.01 -24.02 20.85
CA ASP A 589 -0.31 -24.18 22.27
C ASP A 589 0.44 -23.17 23.14
N ASP A 590 1.20 -23.62 24.15
CA ASP A 590 2.06 -22.78 24.99
C ASP A 590 3.53 -22.86 24.58
N TYR A 591 3.81 -23.11 23.30
CA TYR A 591 5.15 -23.18 22.76
C TYR A 591 5.40 -22.12 21.69
N LEU A 592 6.45 -21.32 21.89
CA LEU A 592 6.93 -20.34 20.93
C LEU A 592 8.05 -20.94 20.07
N TYR A 593 7.85 -20.92 18.77
CA TYR A 593 8.80 -21.37 17.75
C TYR A 593 9.42 -20.14 17.10
N ILE A 594 10.71 -19.90 17.37
CA ILE A 594 11.49 -18.87 16.71
C ILE A 594 12.17 -19.49 15.50
N VAL A 595 11.89 -18.94 14.32
CA VAL A 595 12.28 -19.49 13.02
C VAL A 595 13.33 -18.59 12.37
N GLY A 596 14.45 -19.18 11.96
CA GLY A 596 15.55 -18.52 11.28
C GLY A 596 16.44 -19.50 10.52
N ASP A 597 17.74 -19.54 10.84
CA ASP A 597 18.67 -20.57 10.32
C ASP A 597 18.46 -21.94 10.95
N LYS A 598 17.66 -21.98 12.01
CA LYS A 598 17.09 -23.17 12.68
C LYS A 598 15.76 -22.81 13.32
N ILE A 599 15.04 -23.78 13.86
CA ILE A 599 13.87 -23.53 14.71
C ILE A 599 14.25 -23.79 16.16
N VAL A 600 14.05 -22.79 17.03
CA VAL A 600 14.25 -22.92 18.47
C VAL A 600 12.91 -22.80 19.17
N VAL A 601 12.58 -23.79 19.99
CA VAL A 601 11.27 -23.89 20.66
C VAL A 601 11.41 -23.62 22.15
N PHE A 602 10.56 -22.75 22.68
CA PHE A 602 10.47 -22.43 24.10
C PHE A 602 9.07 -22.71 24.64
N ASP A 603 8.97 -23.22 25.85
CA ASP A 603 7.71 -23.22 26.62
C ASP A 603 7.47 -21.79 27.14
N GLU A 604 6.34 -21.18 26.79
CA GLU A 604 6.02 -19.80 27.13
C GLU A 604 5.69 -19.59 28.62
N ASN A 605 5.41 -20.67 29.37
CA ASN A 605 5.18 -20.60 30.82
C ASN A 605 6.48 -20.50 31.62
N SER A 606 7.54 -21.18 31.16
CA SER A 606 8.82 -21.30 31.87
C SER A 606 9.97 -20.56 31.19
N TRP A 607 9.82 -20.26 29.89
CA TRP A 607 10.87 -19.79 28.98
C TRP A 607 12.08 -20.73 28.88
N GLU A 608 11.91 -21.99 29.27
CA GLU A 608 12.91 -23.03 29.07
C GLU A 608 12.90 -23.51 27.62
N LYS A 609 14.09 -23.81 27.09
CA LYS A 609 14.23 -24.32 25.73
C LYS A 609 13.80 -25.79 25.72
N VAL A 610 12.80 -26.11 24.91
CA VAL A 610 12.21 -27.46 24.80
C VAL A 610 12.89 -28.25 23.69
N LYS A 611 13.10 -27.62 22.53
CA LYS A 611 13.64 -28.27 21.33
C LYS A 611 14.47 -27.31 20.49
N GLU A 612 15.38 -27.87 19.72
CA GLU A 612 16.01 -27.21 18.57
C GLU A 612 15.92 -28.15 17.38
N PHE A 613 15.60 -27.58 16.23
CA PHE A 613 15.48 -28.29 14.96
C PHE A 613 16.37 -27.60 13.94
N GLU A 614 17.46 -28.26 13.55
CA GLU A 614 18.36 -27.81 12.51
C GLU A 614 17.88 -28.31 11.15
N PHE A 615 18.03 -27.48 10.11
CA PHE A 615 17.75 -27.89 8.75
C PHE A 615 18.97 -28.64 8.19
N GLU A 616 18.78 -29.88 7.73
CA GLU A 616 19.84 -30.70 7.12
C GLU A 616 20.30 -30.21 5.75
#